data_AF-A0A935DW98-F1
#
_entry.id   AF-A0A935DW98-F1
#
_cell.length_a   1.000
_cell.length_b   1.000
_cell.length_c   1.000
_cell.angle_alpha   90.00
_cell.angle_beta   90.00
_cell.angle_gamma   90.00
#
_symmetry.space_group_name_H-M   'P 1'
#
loop_
_entity.id
_entity.type
_entity.pdbx_description
1 polymer ?
#
loop_
_entity_poly.entity_id
_entity_poly.type
_entity_poly.pdbx_seq_one_letter_code
_entity_poly.pdbx_strand_id
1 'polypeptide(L)'
;MWTFQSSVVFWAALVILPLLTSVVYFRASPASTSLPQRVATSAHGLCIALLHLTAVFIAAAQLHGDQNGKPFFILCLTAAALIAYSFWAYRGNKGVHWLQAINISWLLGLFFFGGMAVTGRWL
;
A
#
# COMPACT_ATOMS: atom_id res chain seq x y z
N MET A 1 -10.44 -21.94 16.35
CA MET A 1 -9.46 -20.84 16.45
C MET A 1 -8.85 -20.62 15.09
N TRP A 2 -8.99 -19.44 14.50
CA TRP A 2 -8.25 -19.10 13.29
C TRP A 2 -6.79 -18.83 13.69
N THR A 3 -5.86 -19.68 13.26
CA THR A 3 -4.43 -19.36 13.33
C THR A 3 -4.09 -18.35 12.24
N PHE A 4 -3.04 -17.55 12.42
CA PHE A 4 -2.57 -16.62 11.39
C PHE A 4 -2.43 -17.32 10.02
N GLN A 5 -1.89 -18.55 10.01
CA GLN A 5 -1.77 -19.40 8.81
C GLN A 5 -3.12 -19.71 8.14
N SER A 6 -4.16 -20.05 8.91
CA SER A 6 -5.50 -20.27 8.36
C SER A 6 -6.17 -18.99 7.81
N SER A 7 -5.67 -17.81 8.18
CA SER A 7 -6.17 -16.50 7.74
C SER A 7 -5.31 -15.80 6.68
N VAL A 8 -4.20 -16.40 6.22
CA VAL A 8 -3.27 -15.76 5.26
C VAL A 8 -3.98 -15.31 3.98
N VAL A 9 -4.87 -16.15 3.44
CA VAL A 9 -5.66 -15.83 2.25
C VAL A 9 -6.57 -14.62 2.50
N PHE A 10 -7.19 -14.55 3.68
CA PHE A 10 -8.02 -13.42 4.07
C PHE A 10 -7.19 -12.13 4.12
N TRP A 11 -6.05 -12.14 4.83
CA TRP A 11 -5.17 -10.97 4.91
C TRP A 11 -4.64 -10.55 3.54
N ALA A 12 -4.21 -11.50 2.71
CA ALA A 12 -3.77 -11.23 1.35
C ALA A 12 -4.89 -10.65 0.48
N ALA A 13 -6.14 -11.08 0.64
CA ALA A 13 -7.27 -10.58 -0.13
C ALA A 13 -7.61 -9.10 0.19
N LEU A 14 -7.30 -8.62 1.39
CA LEU A 14 -7.61 -7.24 1.79
C LEU A 14 -6.86 -6.18 0.97
N VAL A 15 -5.79 -6.56 0.25
CA VAL A 15 -5.06 -5.65 -0.64
C VAL A 15 -5.89 -5.16 -1.82
N ILE A 16 -7.05 -5.78 -2.08
CA ILE A 16 -7.98 -5.31 -3.11
C ILE A 16 -8.42 -3.86 -2.85
N LEU A 17 -8.54 -3.44 -1.58
CA LEU A 17 -8.97 -2.09 -1.24
C LEU A 17 -7.98 -1.01 -1.73
N PRO A 18 -6.70 -1.02 -1.35
CA PRO A 18 -5.74 -0.06 -1.90
C PRO A 18 -5.55 -0.24 -3.41
N LEU A 19 -5.60 -1.46 -3.97
CA LEU A 19 -5.51 -1.67 -5.42
C LEU A 19 -6.63 -0.97 -6.20
N LEU A 20 -7.87 -1.03 -5.70
CA LEU A 20 -9.00 -0.37 -6.34
C LEU A 20 -8.79 1.15 -6.42
N THR A 21 -8.16 1.76 -5.42
CA THR A 21 -7.85 3.21 -5.47
C THR A 21 -6.91 3.53 -6.64
N SER A 22 -5.86 2.72 -6.86
CA SER A 22 -4.95 2.85 -8.00
C SER A 22 -5.67 2.70 -9.34
N VAL A 23 -6.54 1.71 -9.45
CA VAL A 23 -7.35 1.50 -10.68
C VAL A 23 -8.24 2.70 -10.95
N VAL A 24 -8.94 3.23 -9.93
CA VAL A 24 -9.80 4.41 -10.09
C VAL A 24 -8.98 5.63 -10.51
N TYR A 25 -7.82 5.90 -9.89
CA TYR A 25 -6.93 6.99 -10.30
C TYR A 25 -6.51 6.89 -11.76
N PHE A 26 -6.08 5.70 -12.19
CA PHE A 26 -5.61 5.47 -13.54
C PHE A 26 -6.73 5.64 -14.59
N ARG A 27 -7.93 5.13 -14.28
CA ARG A 27 -9.12 5.22 -15.16
C ARG A 27 -9.71 6.62 -15.22
N ALA A 28 -9.71 7.34 -14.10
CA ALA A 28 -10.23 8.70 -14.01
C ALA A 28 -9.24 9.77 -14.51
N SER A 29 -7.99 9.40 -14.80
CA SER A 29 -7.04 10.33 -15.40
C SER A 29 -7.52 10.81 -16.79
N PRO A 30 -7.41 12.11 -17.11
CA PRO A 30 -7.79 12.64 -18.41
C PRO A 30 -7.04 11.96 -19.56
N ALA A 31 -7.70 11.75 -20.70
CA ALA A 31 -7.08 11.16 -21.89
C ALA A 31 -5.90 11.99 -22.45
N SER A 32 -5.87 13.29 -22.17
CA SER A 32 -4.76 14.20 -22.50
C SER A 32 -3.51 14.00 -21.63
N THR A 33 -3.59 13.22 -20.55
CA THR A 33 -2.45 12.91 -19.68
C THR A 33 -1.65 11.75 -20.26
N SER A 34 -0.33 11.93 -20.40
CA SER A 34 0.55 10.88 -20.92
C SER A 34 0.51 9.61 -20.07
N LEU A 35 0.69 8.45 -20.70
CA LEU A 35 0.64 7.16 -20.00
C LEU A 35 1.59 7.08 -18.79
N PRO A 36 2.87 7.51 -18.87
CA PRO A 36 3.77 7.48 -17.71
C PRO A 36 3.24 8.31 -16.53
N GLN A 37 2.67 9.48 -16.80
CA GLN A 37 2.10 10.35 -15.78
C GLN A 37 0.86 9.71 -15.14
N ARG A 38 0.03 9.02 -15.92
CA ARG A 38 -1.14 8.26 -15.41
C ARG A 38 -0.70 7.14 -14.49
N VAL A 39 0.30 6.35 -14.91
CA VAL A 39 0.87 5.27 -14.09
C VAL A 39 1.44 5.84 -12.80
N ALA A 40 2.32 6.85 -12.87
CA ALA A 40 2.98 7.44 -11.71
C ALA A 40 1.98 8.00 -10.69
N THR A 41 0.97 8.74 -11.14
CA THR A 41 -0.05 9.33 -10.25
C THR A 41 -1.00 8.28 -9.65
N SER A 42 -1.09 7.09 -10.25
CA SER A 42 -1.89 5.96 -9.76
C SER A 42 -1.13 4.92 -8.94
N ALA A 43 0.21 4.97 -8.85
CA ALA A 43 1.02 3.87 -8.33
C ALA A 43 0.93 3.63 -6.82
N HIS A 44 0.35 4.57 -6.06
CA HIS A 44 0.32 4.57 -4.59
C HIS A 44 -0.37 3.34 -3.98
N GLY A 45 -1.59 3.01 -4.42
CA GLY A 45 -2.37 1.89 -3.89
C GLY A 45 -1.73 0.53 -4.24
N LEU A 46 -1.16 0.39 -5.43
CA LEU A 46 -0.36 -0.76 -5.82
C LEU A 46 0.88 -0.92 -4.93
N CYS A 47 1.61 0.16 -4.64
CA CYS A 47 2.77 0.12 -3.76
C CYS A 47 2.38 -0.35 -2.35
N ILE A 48 1.28 0.18 -1.81
CA ILE A 48 0.71 -0.24 -0.52
C ILE A 48 0.29 -1.71 -0.53
N ALA A 49 -0.36 -2.16 -1.60
CA ALA A 49 -0.76 -3.56 -1.74
C ALA A 49 0.45 -4.51 -1.73
N LEU A 50 1.51 -4.17 -2.46
CA LEU A 50 2.75 -4.97 -2.48
C LEU A 50 3.45 -4.98 -1.12
N LEU A 51 3.48 -3.84 -0.42
CA LEU A 51 3.99 -3.78 0.95
C LEU A 51 3.20 -4.68 1.89
N HIS A 52 1.87 -4.66 1.78
CA HIS A 52 1.00 -5.53 2.57
C HIS A 52 1.24 -7.01 2.29
N LEU A 53 1.27 -7.41 1.02
CA LEU A 53 1.56 -8.80 0.64
C LEU A 53 2.94 -9.24 1.13
N THR A 54 3.93 -8.35 1.07
CA THR A 54 5.28 -8.63 1.58
C THR A 54 5.27 -8.86 3.08
N ALA A 55 4.58 -8.03 3.85
CA ALA A 55 4.45 -8.21 5.31
C ALA A 55 3.71 -9.51 5.67
N VAL A 56 2.61 -9.81 4.97
CA VAL A 56 1.86 -11.06 5.16
C VAL A 56 2.73 -12.28 4.81
N PHE A 57 3.47 -12.23 3.71
CA PHE A 57 4.36 -13.31 3.29
C PHE A 57 5.49 -13.54 4.31
N ILE A 58 6.19 -12.48 4.73
CA ILE A 58 7.27 -12.57 5.72
C ILE A 58 6.77 -13.19 7.02
N ALA A 59 5.60 -12.76 7.51
CA ALA A 59 4.99 -13.32 8.70
C ALA A 59 4.58 -14.80 8.51
N ALA A 60 3.95 -15.13 7.39
CA ALA A 60 3.48 -16.48 7.11
C ALA A 60 4.65 -17.48 6.96
N ALA A 61 5.72 -17.05 6.30
CA ALA A 61 6.94 -17.82 6.08
C ALA A 61 7.90 -17.83 7.29
N GLN A 62 7.55 -17.14 8.38
CA GLN A 62 8.41 -17.02 9.57
C GLN A 62 9.80 -16.43 9.26
N LEU A 63 9.86 -15.52 8.28
CA LEU A 63 11.10 -14.85 7.83
C LEU A 63 11.30 -13.48 8.50
N HIS A 64 10.67 -13.27 9.65
CA HIS A 64 10.75 -12.01 10.38
C HIS A 64 12.17 -11.78 10.93
N GLY A 65 12.57 -10.51 11.04
CA GLY A 65 13.87 -10.15 11.60
C GLY A 65 14.12 -8.64 11.59
N ASP A 66 14.92 -8.17 12.54
CA ASP A 66 15.21 -6.74 12.73
C ASP A 66 15.77 -6.06 11.48
N GLN A 67 16.54 -6.81 10.67
CA GLN A 67 17.11 -6.33 9.41
C GLN A 67 16.04 -5.90 8.40
N ASN A 68 14.81 -6.40 8.50
CA ASN A 68 13.70 -6.05 7.59
C ASN A 68 13.05 -4.71 7.96
N GLY A 69 13.22 -4.23 9.20
CA GLY A 69 12.52 -3.05 9.71
C GLY A 69 12.86 -1.77 8.96
N LYS A 70 14.16 -1.46 8.81
CA LYS A 70 14.61 -0.25 8.10
C LYS A 70 14.21 -0.24 6.62
N PRO A 71 14.43 -1.31 5.82
CA PRO A 71 13.93 -1.38 4.45
C PRO A 71 12.42 -1.20 4.36
N PHE A 72 11.65 -1.86 5.23
CA PHE A 72 10.18 -1.76 5.23
C PHE A 72 9.69 -0.34 5.54
N PHE A 73 10.30 0.32 6.53
CA PHE A 73 10.02 1.72 6.85
C PHE A 73 10.29 2.66 5.66
N ILE A 74 11.42 2.50 4.97
CA ILE A 74 11.75 3.29 3.78
C ILE A 74 10.70 3.09 2.69
N LEU A 75 10.26 1.85 2.46
CA LEU A 75 9.21 1.56 1.48
C LEU A 75 7.86 2.19 1.87
N CYS A 76 7.53 2.22 3.16
CA CYS A 76 6.34 2.94 3.65
C CYS A 76 6.45 4.45 3.35
N LEU A 77 7.62 5.06 3.54
CA LEU A 77 7.85 6.45 3.17
C LEU A 77 7.71 6.68 1.65
N THR A 78 8.19 5.74 0.83
CA THR A 78 7.98 5.78 -0.62
C THR A 78 6.49 5.78 -0.98
N ALA A 79 5.69 4.91 -0.33
CA ALA A 79 4.24 4.91 -0.51
C ALA A 79 3.59 6.24 -0.09
N ALA A 80 4.02 6.83 1.03
CA ALA A 80 3.55 8.15 1.46
C ALA A 80 3.91 9.25 0.43
N ALA A 81 5.12 9.22 -0.11
CA ALA A 81 5.57 10.15 -1.14
C ALA A 81 4.75 10.01 -2.43
N LEU A 82 4.38 8.79 -2.83
CA LEU A 82 3.50 8.55 -3.98
C LEU A 82 2.08 9.11 -3.74
N ILE A 83 1.54 8.98 -2.53
CA ILE A 83 0.27 9.62 -2.16
C ILE A 83 0.39 11.14 -2.31
N ALA A 84 1.41 11.75 -1.70
CA ALA A 84 1.63 13.19 -1.78
C ALA A 84 1.82 13.68 -3.23
N TYR A 85 2.62 12.94 -4.01
CA TYR A 85 2.80 13.19 -5.44
C TYR A 85 1.48 13.17 -6.21
N SER A 86 0.58 12.24 -5.88
CA SER A 86 -0.73 12.15 -6.54
C SER A 86 -1.58 13.41 -6.33
N PHE A 87 -1.53 14.06 -5.16
CA PHE A 87 -2.27 15.30 -4.91
C PHE A 87 -1.79 16.45 -5.82
N TRP A 88 -0.47 16.55 -5.98
CA TRP A 88 0.14 17.60 -6.80
C TRP A 88 -0.01 17.34 -8.30
N ALA A 89 0.30 16.12 -8.76
CA ALA A 89 0.53 15.83 -10.16
C ALA A 89 -0.68 15.26 -10.90
N TYR A 90 -1.74 14.84 -10.18
CA TYR A 90 -2.98 14.35 -10.80
C TYR A 90 -3.82 15.49 -11.37
N ARG A 91 -4.19 15.39 -12.65
CA ARG A 91 -4.92 16.44 -13.39
C ARG A 91 -6.42 16.17 -13.59
N GLY A 92 -6.94 15.06 -13.07
CA GLY A 92 -8.35 14.70 -13.21
C GLY A 92 -9.26 15.34 -12.16
N ASN A 93 -10.45 14.77 -11.98
CA ASN A 93 -11.42 15.23 -10.98
C ASN A 93 -10.83 15.10 -9.56
N LYS A 94 -10.67 16.24 -8.87
CA LYS A 94 -10.08 16.31 -7.52
C LYS A 94 -10.87 15.57 -6.45
N GLY A 95 -12.14 15.23 -6.68
CA GLY A 95 -12.92 14.35 -5.79
C GLY A 95 -12.31 12.96 -5.61
N VAL A 96 -11.52 12.48 -6.58
CA VAL A 96 -10.80 11.20 -6.50
C VAL A 96 -9.77 11.20 -5.35
N HIS A 97 -9.32 12.37 -4.89
CA HIS A 97 -8.42 12.46 -3.75
C HIS A 97 -8.99 11.95 -2.43
N TRP A 98 -10.32 11.91 -2.26
CA TRP A 98 -10.94 11.32 -1.08
C TRP A 98 -10.60 9.83 -0.91
N LEU A 99 -10.32 9.12 -2.01
CA LEU A 99 -9.86 7.73 -1.94
C LEU A 99 -8.49 7.60 -1.26
N GLN A 100 -7.69 8.67 -1.17
CA GLN A 100 -6.44 8.63 -0.42
C GLN A 100 -6.64 8.44 1.07
N ALA A 101 -7.82 8.74 1.63
CA ALA A 101 -8.12 8.41 3.02
C ALA A 101 -8.00 6.90 3.30
N ILE A 102 -8.41 6.07 2.32
CA ILE A 102 -8.26 4.60 2.40
C ILE A 102 -6.77 4.24 2.42
N ASN A 103 -5.98 4.79 1.49
CA ASN A 103 -4.54 4.51 1.40
C ASN A 103 -3.76 5.00 2.62
N ILE A 104 -4.07 6.18 3.15
CA ILE A 104 -3.45 6.73 4.35
C ILE A 104 -3.75 5.82 5.54
N SER A 105 -5.01 5.42 5.72
CA SER A 105 -5.42 4.50 6.78
C SER A 105 -4.69 3.15 6.66
N TRP A 106 -4.59 2.63 5.44
CA TRP A 106 -3.88 1.38 5.16
C TRP A 106 -2.38 1.49 5.42
N LEU A 107 -1.76 2.59 5.02
CA LEU A 107 -0.34 2.83 5.21
C LEU A 107 0.01 3.01 6.69
N LEU A 108 -0.83 3.69 7.47
CA LEU A 108 -0.69 3.74 8.92
C LEU A 108 -0.79 2.35 9.53
N GLY A 109 -1.78 1.56 9.11
CA GLY A 109 -1.89 0.15 9.52
C GLY A 109 -0.63 -0.66 9.19
N LEU A 110 -0.09 -0.52 7.98
CA LEU A 110 1.14 -1.19 7.56
C LEU A 110 2.35 -0.73 8.36
N PHE A 111 2.46 0.57 8.63
CA PHE A 111 3.56 1.12 9.41
C PHE A 111 3.68 0.43 10.77
N PHE A 112 2.55 0.29 11.47
CA PHE A 112 2.52 -0.37 12.77
C PHE A 112 2.50 -1.90 12.63
N PHE A 113 1.42 -2.47 12.09
CA PHE A 113 1.21 -3.92 12.06
C PHE A 113 2.12 -4.63 11.06
N GLY A 114 2.33 -4.04 9.88
CA GLY A 114 3.30 -4.56 8.92
C GLY A 114 4.73 -4.47 9.46
N GLY A 115 5.09 -3.38 10.13
CA GLY A 115 6.36 -3.22 10.84
C GLY A 115 6.61 -4.32 11.87
N MET A 116 5.62 -4.60 12.73
CA MET A 116 5.68 -5.71 13.69
C MET A 116 5.76 -7.07 12.98
N ALA A 117 4.99 -7.26 11.91
CA ALA A 117 4.98 -8.51 11.14
C ALA A 117 6.34 -8.82 10.49
N VAL A 118 7.04 -7.82 9.94
CA VAL A 118 8.32 -8.03 9.27
C VAL A 118 9.52 -8.12 10.22
N THR A 119 9.43 -7.49 11.39
CA THR A 119 10.49 -7.53 12.41
C THR A 119 10.29 -8.66 13.42
N GLY A 120 9.05 -9.14 13.61
CA GLY A 120 8.69 -10.10 14.65
C GLY A 120 8.54 -9.47 16.04
N ARG A 121 8.77 -8.15 16.15
CA ARG A 121 8.62 -7.40 17.39
C ARG A 121 7.20 -6.90 17.53
N TRP A 122 6.35 -7.72 18.11
CA TRP A 122 5.10 -7.26 18.68
C TRP A 122 5.44 -6.52 19.98
N LEU A 123 4.83 -5.36 20.21
CA LEU A 123 5.00 -4.59 21.46
C LEU A 123 4.93 -5.48 22.69
#